data_AF-A0A0C9YT99-F1
#
_entry.id   AF-A0A0C9YT99-F1
#
_cell.length_a   1.000
_cell.length_b   1.000
_cell.length_c   1.000
_cell.angle_alpha   90.00
_cell.angle_beta   90.00
_cell.angle_gamma   90.00
#
_symmetry.space_group_name_H-M   'P 1'
#
loop_
_entity.id
_entity.type
_entity.pdbx_description
1 polymer ?
#
loop_
_entity_poly.entity_id
_entity_poly.type
_entity_poly.pdbx_seq_one_letter_code
_entity_poly.pdbx_strand_id
1 'polypeptide(L)' 'IQTNGYDCGLWVLAQIAAVLRGCEITGLREEDMIMFRKFLYIQVLRIPTVVA' A
#
# COMPACT_ATOMS: atom_id res chain seq x y z
N ILE A 1 -5.15 12.84 -4.09
CA ILE A 1 -6.60 12.83 -3.74
C ILE A 1 -7.20 11.67 -4.50
N GLN A 2 -7.95 10.81 -3.81
CA GLN A 2 -8.64 9.68 -4.43
C GLN A 2 -9.94 10.16 -5.08
N THR A 3 -10.19 9.69 -6.29
CA THR A 3 -11.40 10.00 -7.07
C THR A 3 -12.27 8.77 -7.29
N ASN A 4 -11.70 7.57 -7.28
CA ASN A 4 -12.46 6.32 -7.32
C ASN A 4 -13.03 5.91 -5.94
N GLY A 5 -14.01 5.02 -5.90
CA GLY A 5 -14.67 4.61 -4.66
C GLY A 5 -14.04 3.43 -3.91
N TYR A 6 -12.93 2.85 -4.40
CA TYR A 6 -12.46 1.53 -3.94
C TYR A 6 -10.99 1.46 -3.50
N ASP A 7 -10.15 2.47 -3.77
CA ASP A 7 -8.74 2.47 -3.40
C ASP A 7 -8.44 3.10 -2.03
N CYS A 8 -9.46 3.46 -1.23
CA CYS A 8 -9.24 4.18 0.04
C CYS A 8 -8.39 3.40 1.02
N GLY A 9 -8.58 2.08 1.10
CA GLY A 9 -7.73 1.20 1.89
C GLY A 9 -6.27 1.20 1.40
N LEU A 10 -6.03 1.27 0.08
CA LEU A 10 -4.68 1.34 -0.45
C LEU A 10 -3.99 2.65 -0.11
N TRP A 11 -4.71 3.77 -0.17
CA TRP A 11 -4.17 5.07 0.23
C TRP A 11 -3.75 5.11 1.70
N VAL A 12 -4.56 4.52 2.58
CA VAL A 12 -4.20 4.38 4.01
C VAL A 12 -2.94 3.54 4.17
N LEU A 13 -2.85 2.38 3.53
CA LEU A 13 -1.67 1.51 3.59
C LEU A 13 -0.42 2.18 3.00
N ALA A 14 -0.57 2.95 1.92
CA ALA A 14 0.51 3.72 1.33
C ALA A 14 1.03 4.79 2.30
N GLN A 15 0.12 5.50 2.98
CA GLN A 15 0.50 6.51 3.96
C GLN A 15 1.19 5.90 5.18
N ILE A 16 0.70 4.77 5.68
CA ILE A 16 1.38 4.01 6.76
C ILE A 16 2.79 3.62 6.31
N ALA A 17 2.95 3.07 5.10
CA ALA A 17 4.25 2.68 4.57
C ALA A 17 5.21 3.87 4.39
N ALA A 18 4.70 5.05 4.04
CA ALA A 18 5.49 6.28 3.94
C ALA A 18 5.99 6.72 5.32
N VAL A 19 5.10 6.80 6.31
CA VAL A 19 5.44 7.19 7.69
C VAL A 19 6.49 6.24 8.28
N LEU A 20 6.33 4.93 8.09
CA LEU A 20 7.30 3.94 8.57
C LEU A 20 8.68 4.05 7.91
N ARG A 21 8.77 4.69 6.73
CA ARG A 21 10.03 4.98 6.03
C ARG A 21 10.59 6.37 6.34
N GLY A 22 9.96 7.13 7.25
CA GLY A 22 10.35 8.50 7.57
C GLY A 22 9.90 9.54 6.55
N CYS A 23 8.93 9.21 5.70
CA CYS A 23 8.37 10.13 4.70
C CYS A 23 7.02 10.68 5.18
N GLU A 24 6.80 11.98 5.00
CA GLU A 24 5.53 12.63 5.35
C GLU A 24 4.40 12.32 4.35
N ILE A 25 4.75 12.12 3.07
CA ILE A 25 3.81 11.85 1.99
C ILE A 25 4.23 10.61 1.20
N THR A 26 3.27 9.97 0.55
CA THR A 26 3.51 8.72 -0.21
C THR A 26 4.25 8.94 -1.53
N GLY A 27 4.10 10.13 -2.15
CA GLY A 27 4.56 10.40 -3.51
C GLY A 27 3.79 9.67 -4.61
N LEU A 28 2.76 8.89 -4.26
CA LEU A 28 1.96 8.10 -5.20
C LEU A 28 0.79 8.91 -5.77
N ARG A 29 0.40 8.54 -6.99
CA ARG A 29 -0.80 8.99 -7.69
C ARG A 29 -1.82 7.86 -7.77
N GLU A 30 -3.05 8.19 -8.19
CA GLU A 30 -4.11 7.19 -8.33
C GLU A 30 -3.74 6.09 -9.34
N GLU A 31 -3.07 6.46 -10.44
CA GLU A 31 -2.53 5.53 -11.44
C GLU A 31 -1.52 4.51 -10.84
N ASP A 32 -0.85 4.87 -9.75
CA ASP A 32 0.11 3.99 -9.07
C ASP A 32 -0.56 2.97 -8.14
N MET A 33 -1.85 3.14 -7.80
CA MET A 33 -2.54 2.28 -6.84
C MET A 33 -2.60 0.82 -7.30
N ILE A 34 -2.66 0.59 -8.62
CA ILE A 34 -2.63 -0.75 -9.21
C ILE A 34 -1.29 -1.43 -8.90
N MET A 35 -0.18 -0.70 -9.04
CA MET A 35 1.16 -1.23 -8.77
C MET A 35 1.40 -1.38 -7.28
N PHE A 36 0.92 -0.44 -6.46
CA PHE A 36 0.99 -0.54 -5.01
C PHE A 36 0.21 -1.76 -4.48
N ARG A 37 -0.97 -2.06 -5.03
CA ARG A 37 -1.75 -3.26 -4.71
C ARG A 37 -0.96 -4.55 -5.02
N LYS A 38 -0.30 -4.61 -6.19
CA LYS A 38 0.56 -5.75 -6.55
C LYS A 38 1.77 -5.88 -5.62
N PHE A 39 2.38 -4.74 -5.25
CA PHE A 39 3.46 -4.72 -4.29
C PHE A 39 3.03 -5.31 -2.94
N LEU A 40 1.89 -4.87 -2.39
CA LEU A 40 1.34 -5.40 -1.14
C LEU A 40 1.05 -6.90 -1.24
N TYR A 41 0.45 -7.36 -2.33
CA TYR A 41 0.18 -8.77 -2.56
C TYR A 41 1.46 -9.61 -2.48
N ILE A 42 2.55 -9.16 -3.13
CA ILE A 42 3.85 -9.83 -3.07
C ILE A 42 4.42 -9.81 -1.66
N GLN A 43 4.26 -8.72 -0.90
CA GLN A 43 4.72 -8.67 0.49
C GLN A 43 3.96 -9.67 1.37
N VAL A 44 2.64 -9.76 1.23
CA VAL A 44 1.81 -10.69 2.01
C VAL A 44 2.19 -12.14 1.72
N LEU A 45 2.44 -12.50 0.46
CA LEU A 45 2.92 -13.85 0.10
C LEU A 45 4.29 -14.20 0.69
N ARG A 46 5.09 -13.20 1.05
CA ARG A 46 6.40 -13.39 1.69
C ARG A 46 6.33 -13.47 3.20
N ILE A 47 5.19 -13.17 3.82
CA ILE A 47 5.02 -13.33 5.25
C ILE A 47 5.05 -14.83 5.55
N PRO A 48 5.99 -15.33 6.37
CA PRO A 48 6.00 -16.72 6.77
C PRO A 48 4.68 -17.07 7.45
N THR A 49 3.99 -18.08 6.94
CA THR A 49 2.85 -18.66 7.67
C THR A 49 3.43 -19.43 8.84
N VAL A 50 3.14 -19.00 10.07
CA VAL A 50 3.35 -19.84 11.24
C VAL A 50 2.37 -21.00 11.09
N VAL A 51 2.85 -22.16 10.62
CA VAL A 51 2.11 -23.40 10.76
C VAL A 51 2.29 -23.79 12.24
N ALA A 52 1.29 -23.46 13.05
CA ALA A 52 1.19 -23.95 14.42
C ALA A 52 0.85 -25.45 14.42
#